data_AF-A0A7J9B1W3-F1
#
_entry.id   AF-A0A7J9B1W3-F1
#
_cell.length_a   1.000
_cell.length_b   1.000
_cell.length_c   1.000
_cell.angle_alpha   90.00
_cell.angle_beta   90.00
_cell.angle_gamma   90.00
#
_symmetry.space_group_name_H-M   'P 1'
#
loop_
_entity.id
_entity.type
_entity.pdbx_description
1 polymer ?
#
loop_
_entity_poly.entity_id
_entity_poly.type
_entity_poly.pdbx_seq_one_letter_code
_entity_poly.pdbx_strand_id
1 'polypeptide(L)' 'MTTPEYIEWWVRRINDNIPEPSHVSSQSIEEHLRAVPSELEIIKQDFERRNAELEKQIEQMEEEKINLRLDTDV' A
#
# COMPACT_ATOMS: atom_id res chain seq x y z
N MET A 1 13.43 14.44 24.43
CA MET A 1 13.89 15.77 24.88
C MET A 1 12.81 16.76 24.51
N THR A 2 11.90 17.04 25.44
CA THR A 2 10.83 18.01 25.21
C THR A 2 11.38 19.37 25.62
N THR A 3 11.35 20.35 24.71
CA THR A 3 11.97 21.65 24.93
C THR A 3 11.27 22.41 26.06
N PRO A 4 12.00 23.19 26.89
CA PRO A 4 11.44 23.92 28.02
C PRO A 4 10.24 24.80 27.63
N GLU A 5 10.28 25.40 26.44
CA GLU A 5 9.21 26.23 25.89
C GLU A 5 7.92 25.45 25.65
N TYR A 6 8.01 24.18 25.26
CA TYR A 6 6.83 23.33 25.10
C TYR A 6 6.18 23.02 26.45
N ILE A 7 6.98 22.82 27.50
CA ILE A 7 6.49 22.53 28.85
C ILE A 7 5.79 23.77 29.42
N GLU A 8 6.39 24.96 29.28
CA GLU A 8 5.76 26.21 29.71
C GLU A 8 4.47 26.53 28.94
N TRP A 9 4.47 26.29 27.62
CA TRP A 9 3.26 26.40 26.81
C TRP A 9 2.19 25.40 27.28
N TRP A 10 2.55 24.15 27.59
CA TRP A 10 1.62 23.11 28.04
C TRP A 10 1.00 23.44 29.40
N VAL A 11 1.79 23.90 30.38
CA VAL A 11 1.32 24.31 31.72
C VAL A 11 0.37 25.52 31.62
N ARG A 12 0.56 26.41 30.66
CA ARG A 12 -0.36 27.54 30.41
C ARG A 12 -1.71 27.12 29.80
N ARG A 13 -1.82 25.93 29.19
CA ARG A 13 -3.04 25.41 28.55
C ARG A 13 -3.98 24.62 29.47
N ILE A 14 -3.73 24.59 30.79
CA ILE A 14 -4.54 23.82 31.79
C ILE A 14 -6.06 24.15 31.73
N ASN A 15 -6.46 25.23 31.06
CA ASN A 15 -7.85 25.67 30.95
C ASN A 15 -8.37 25.78 29.51
N ASP A 16 -7.61 25.32 28.51
CA ASP A 16 -8.12 25.23 27.15
C ASP A 16 -8.97 23.95 27.07
N ASN A 17 -10.24 24.06 26.67
CA ASN A 17 -11.17 22.94 26.44
C ASN A 17 -10.74 22.00 25.29
N ILE A 18 -9.43 21.87 25.05
CA ILE A 18 -8.86 20.90 24.13
C ILE A 18 -9.10 19.54 24.77
N PRO A 19 -9.92 18.66 24.15
CA PRO A 19 -10.09 17.33 24.66
C PRO A 19 -8.71 16.68 24.77
N GLU A 20 -8.41 16.16 25.96
CA GLU A 20 -7.28 15.26 26.18
C GLU A 20 -7.24 14.28 25.01
N PRO A 21 -6.07 14.03 24.36
CA PRO A 21 -6.00 13.17 23.19
C PRO A 21 -6.70 11.87 23.54
N SER A 22 -7.90 11.69 23.00
CA SER A 22 -8.78 10.66 23.52
C SER A 22 -8.04 9.34 23.33
N HIS A 23 -7.89 8.57 24.39
CA HIS A 23 -7.25 7.26 24.35
C HIS A 23 -8.03 6.25 23.45
N VAL A 24 -9.07 6.74 22.76
CA VAL A 24 -9.92 6.05 21.79
C VAL A 24 -9.36 6.15 20.37
N SER A 25 -8.45 7.10 20.09
CA SER A 25 -7.64 7.11 18.85
C SER A 25 -6.29 6.41 19.02
N SER A 26 -6.08 5.72 20.15
CA SER A 26 -4.87 4.96 20.48
C SER A 26 -4.78 3.61 19.77
N GLN A 27 -5.20 3.53 18.50
CA GLN A 27 -4.52 2.54 17.66
C GLN A 27 -3.09 3.04 17.53
N SER A 28 -2.16 2.26 18.05
CA SER A 28 -0.75 2.60 17.90
C SER A 28 -0.46 2.74 16.40
N ILE A 29 0.45 3.64 16.03
CA ILE A 29 0.91 3.75 14.64
C ILE A 29 1.34 2.36 14.12
N GLU A 30 1.86 1.51 15.00
CA GLU A 30 2.18 0.11 14.73
C GLU A 30 0.97 -0.76 14.35
N GLU A 31 -0.20 -0.61 14.99
CA GLU A 31 -1.43 -1.31 14.58
C GLU A 31 -1.93 -0.84 13.21
N HIS A 32 -1.86 0.47 12.93
CA HIS A 32 -2.20 1.01 11.61
C HIS A 32 -1.22 0.51 10.53
N LEU A 33 0.07 0.51 10.86
CA LEU A 33 1.14 -0.08 10.04
C LEU A 33 1.14 -1.61 10.04
N ARG A 34 0.26 -2.29 10.78
CA ARG A 34 0.05 -3.74 10.68
C ARG A 34 -1.11 -4.08 9.76
N ALA A 35 -2.13 -3.21 9.71
CA ALA A 35 -3.21 -3.30 8.73
C ALA A 35 -2.73 -2.97 7.30
N VAL A 36 -1.92 -1.90 7.14
CA VAL A 36 -1.41 -1.45 5.82
C VAL A 36 -0.57 -2.51 5.07
N PRO A 37 0.32 -3.30 5.71
CA PRO A 37 1.02 -4.40 5.06
C PRO A 37 0.10 -5.45 4.45
N SER A 38 -1.05 -5.72 5.09
CA SER A 38 -1.97 -6.77 4.62
C SER A 38 -2.66 -6.40 3.31
N GLU A 39 -3.07 -5.14 3.12
CA GLU A 39 -3.67 -4.70 1.87
C GLU A 39 -2.65 -4.65 0.73
N LEU A 40 -1.44 -4.18 1.02
CA LEU A 40 -0.35 -4.15 0.03
C LEU A 40 0.09 -5.55 -0.40
N GLU A 41 0.10 -6.51 0.53
CA GLU A 41 0.43 -7.90 0.24
C GLU A 41 -0.63 -8.56 -0.67
N ILE A 42 -1.92 -8.26 -0.45
CA ILE A 42 -3.01 -8.70 -1.34
C ILE A 42 -2.85 -8.08 -2.74
N ILE A 43 -2.60 -6.77 -2.82
CA ILE A 43 -2.41 -6.08 -4.11
C ILE A 43 -1.20 -6.65 -4.86
N LYS A 44 -0.11 -6.97 -4.14
CA LYS A 44 1.09 -7.58 -4.72
C LYS A 44 0.79 -8.96 -5.32
N GLN A 45 0.10 -9.83 -4.59
CA GLN A 45 -0.28 -11.16 -5.11
C GLN A 45 -1.19 -11.05 -6.33
N ASP A 46 -2.15 -10.13 -6.30
CA ASP A 46 -3.04 -9.86 -7.42
C ASP A 46 -2.28 -9.37 -8.66
N PHE A 47 -1.26 -8.54 -8.46
CA PHE A 47 -0.38 -8.05 -9.52
C PHE A 47 0.45 -9.18 -10.12
N GLU A 48 1.09 -10.00 -9.29
CA GLU A 48 1.87 -11.17 -9.73
C GLU A 48 1.02 -12.14 -10.57
N ARG A 49 -0.22 -12.42 -10.13
CA ARG A 49 -1.16 -13.27 -10.88
C ARG A 49 -1.50 -12.69 -12.25
N ARG A 50 -1.83 -11.40 -12.32
CA ARG A 50 -2.15 -10.72 -13.59
C ARG A 50 -0.95 -10.70 -14.54
N ASN A 51 0.26 -10.52 -14.01
CA ASN A 51 1.47 -10.55 -14.82
C ASN A 51 1.69 -11.93 -15.45
N ALA A 52 1.52 -13.01 -14.69
CA ALA A 52 1.65 -14.37 -15.21
C ALA A 52 0.61 -14.68 -16.31
N GLU A 53 -0.62 -14.18 -16.16
CA GLU A 53 -1.65 -14.31 -17.19
C GLU A 53 -1.28 -13.56 -18.47
N LEU A 54 -0.78 -12.33 -18.35
CA LEU A 54 -0.33 -11.53 -19.49
C LEU A 54 0.87 -12.16 -20.20
N GLU A 55 1.84 -12.69 -19.46
CA GLU A 55 3.00 -13.37 -20.03
C GLU A 55 2.58 -14.58 -20.86
N LYS A 56 1.62 -15.38 -20.36
CA LYS A 56 1.05 -16.50 -21.12
C LYS A 56 0.31 -16.03 -22.38
N GLN A 57 -0.46 -14.94 -22.31
CA GLN A 57 -1.14 -14.39 -23.49
C GLN A 57 -0.15 -13.89 -24.55
N ILE A 58 0.96 -13.30 -24.13
CA ILE A 58 2.04 -12.87 -25.03
C ILE A 58 2.67 -14.08 -25.72
N GLU A 59 3.02 -15.13 -24.98
CA GLU A 59 3.57 -16.36 -25.54
C GLU A 59 2.64 -17.00 -26.59
N GLN A 60 1.34 -17.08 -26.28
CA GLN A 60 0.34 -17.58 -27.22
C GLN A 60 0.25 -16.73 -28.50
N MET A 61 0.26 -15.40 -28.37
CA MET A 61 0.25 -14.52 -29.55
C MET A 61 1.54 -14.63 -30.37
N GLU A 62 2.69 -14.83 -29.74
CA GLU A 62 3.96 -15.03 -30.45
C GLU A 62 3.95 -16.35 -31.24
N GLU A 63 3.43 -17.42 -30.65
CA GLU A 63 3.25 -18.71 -31.31
C GLU A 63 2.27 -18.61 -32.50
N GLU A 64 1.10 -18.01 -32.30
CA GLU A 64 0.13 -17.76 -33.38
C GLU A 64 0.73 -16.92 -34.51
N LYS A 65 1.47 -15.87 -34.18
CA LYS A 65 2.18 -15.03 -35.16
C LYS A 65 3.20 -15.83 -35.96
N ILE A 66 3.93 -16.76 -35.34
CA ILE A 66 4.88 -17.63 -36.05
C ILE A 66 4.13 -18.55 -37.00
N ASN A 67 3.06 -19.21 -36.53
CA ASN A 67 2.25 -20.11 -37.37
C ASN A 67 1.66 -19.39 -38.59
N LEU A 68 1.07 -18.20 -38.41
CA LEU A 68 0.51 -17.41 -39.51
C LEU A 68 1.57 -16.97 -40.55
N ARG A 69 2.83 -16.78 -40.12
CA ARG A 69 3.94 -16.48 -41.06
C ARG A 69 4.36 -17.70 -41.87
N LEU A 70 4.24 -18.91 -41.32
CA LEU A 70 4.48 -20.14 -42.07
C LEU A 70 3.39 -20.41 -43.10
N ASP A 71 2.14 -20.04 -42.80
CA ASP A 71 0.99 -20.22 -43.71
C ASP A 71 0.95 -19.24 -44.89
N THR A 72 1.74 -18.15 -44.83
CA THR A 72 1.76 -17.09 -45.87
C THR A 72 2.86 -17.26 -46.92
N ASP A 73 3.72 -18.28 -46.82
CA ASP A 73 4.79 -18.56 -47.77
C ASP A 73 4.31 -19.60 -48.83
N VAL A 74 3.53 -19.14 -49.82
CA VAL A 74 3.06 -19.88 -51.01
C VAL A 74 3.40 -19.12 -52.29
#